data_AF-A0A3C0R2B1-F1
#
_entry.id   AF-A0A3C0R2B1-F1
#
_cell.length_a   1.000
_cell.length_b   1.000
_cell.length_c   1.000
_cell.angle_alpha   90.00
_cell.angle_beta   90.00
_cell.angle_gamma   90.00
#
_symmetry.space_group_name_H-M   'P 1'
#
loop_
_entity.id
_entity.type
_entity.pdbx_description
1 polymer ?
#
loop_
_entity_poly.entity_id
_entity_poly.type
_entity_poly.pdbx_seq_one_letter_code
_entity_poly.pdbx_strand_id
1 'polypeptide(L)'
;VTIHGKGAPAAAPASKNPHGGTELTTNGGPPTMPPTGSETPNRLTLFITEDGLLSYELVSRKAGASIGKIDLNIPIATGWADWQLKIDKVMPHAEPWMDFAPMKTSASSPADLPDGVRVRLEQNGETFEQWVPAGWQIAVPTSPNETQIAYGWKVIPLPIALELLDFEVKRNEGSDSPAGFKSTLRISTAEGESATGQCWMNNPFSFPGAWLHTWTGQTYKMSQASWNPDNLGQSTVQILRDPGWLLKWIGSLLVVSGVFLMFYVRGFRRGTAVAPVIAPAPLKSQKREPAPEEAIAF
;
A
#
# COMPACT_ATOMS: atom_id res chain seq x y z
N VAL A 1 -5.19 -25.84 0.49
CA VAL A 1 -4.41 -26.70 -0.44
C VAL A 1 -3.19 -25.92 -0.87
N THR A 2 -2.02 -26.20 -0.31
CA THR A 2 -0.77 -25.55 -0.72
C THR A 2 -0.23 -26.27 -1.95
N ILE A 3 -0.25 -25.61 -3.11
CA ILE A 3 0.26 -26.16 -4.37
C ILE A 3 1.69 -25.66 -4.53
N HIS A 4 2.67 -26.54 -4.35
CA HIS A 4 4.05 -26.29 -4.75
C HIS A 4 4.25 -26.86 -6.17
N GLY A 5 4.59 -26.01 -7.13
CA GLY A 5 4.92 -26.43 -8.48
C GLY A 5 6.17 -25.72 -8.99
N LYS A 6 7.15 -26.48 -9.49
CA LYS A 6 8.21 -25.97 -10.36
C LYS A 6 7.86 -26.34 -11.79
N GLY A 7 7.51 -25.34 -12.61
CA GLY A 7 7.43 -25.51 -14.06
C GLY A 7 8.85 -25.45 -14.63
N ALA A 8 9.32 -26.55 -15.22
CA ALA A 8 10.50 -26.54 -16.08
C ALA A 8 10.01 -26.59 -17.53
N PRO A 9 10.17 -25.53 -18.33
CA PRO A 9 9.82 -25.59 -19.74
C PRO A 9 10.74 -26.60 -20.43
N ALA A 10 10.15 -27.58 -21.14
CA ALA A 10 10.91 -28.32 -22.12
C ALA A 10 11.38 -27.32 -23.18
N ALA A 11 12.68 -27.30 -23.49
CA ALA A 11 13.27 -26.31 -24.39
C ALA A 11 12.54 -26.29 -25.74
N ALA A 12 11.82 -25.20 -26.00
CA ALA A 12 11.14 -24.98 -27.28
C ALA A 12 12.09 -24.31 -28.28
N PRO A 13 12.09 -24.72 -29.56
CA PRO A 13 12.83 -24.02 -30.60
C PRO A 13 12.21 -22.64 -30.86
N ALA A 14 13.07 -21.68 -31.22
CA ALA A 14 12.71 -20.29 -31.44
C ALA A 14 11.56 -20.13 -32.45
N SER A 15 10.40 -19.68 -31.99
CA SER A 15 9.42 -19.01 -32.85
C SER A 15 8.53 -18.04 -32.06
N LYS A 16 8.06 -17.01 -32.78
CA LYS A 16 7.52 -15.73 -32.32
C LYS A 16 6.38 -15.83 -31.30
N ASN A 17 6.44 -14.95 -30.29
CA ASN A 17 5.39 -14.60 -29.33
C ASN A 17 3.99 -14.51 -29.96
N PRO A 18 2.98 -15.22 -29.41
CA PRO A 18 1.58 -14.95 -29.68
C PRO A 18 0.75 -14.58 -28.43
N HIS A 19 1.34 -14.34 -27.26
CA HIS A 19 0.57 -14.05 -26.05
C HIS A 19 0.68 -12.58 -25.62
N GLY A 20 -0.38 -11.82 -25.92
CA GLY A 20 -0.68 -10.53 -25.31
C GLY A 20 -1.01 -10.73 -23.84
N GLY A 21 -0.28 -10.04 -22.97
CA GLY A 21 -0.48 -10.10 -21.53
C GLY A 21 -1.48 -9.04 -21.06
N THR A 22 -2.25 -9.40 -20.04
CA THR A 22 -2.72 -8.46 -19.02
C THR A 22 -2.89 -9.21 -17.69
N GLU A 23 -2.34 -8.58 -16.65
CA GLU A 23 -2.61 -8.75 -15.22
C GLU A 23 -2.05 -9.97 -14.46
N LEU A 24 -1.01 -9.67 -13.67
CA LEU A 24 -0.64 -10.40 -12.46
C LEU A 24 -1.10 -9.53 -11.28
N THR A 25 -2.07 -10.01 -10.49
CA THR A 25 -2.56 -9.29 -9.30
C THR A 25 -1.52 -9.33 -8.17
N THR A 26 -1.16 -8.19 -7.59
CA THR A 26 -0.08 -8.08 -6.60
C THR A 26 -0.46 -8.45 -5.16
N ASN A 27 -1.72 -8.83 -4.89
CA ASN A 27 -2.25 -8.91 -3.52
C ASN A 27 -2.83 -10.27 -3.09
N GLY A 28 -2.43 -11.38 -3.73
CA GLY A 28 -2.69 -12.73 -3.18
C GLY A 28 -4.16 -13.15 -2.98
N GLY A 29 -5.14 -12.38 -3.50
CA GLY A 29 -6.55 -12.75 -3.50
C GLY A 29 -6.86 -13.83 -4.56
N PRO A 30 -7.97 -14.57 -4.43
CA PRO A 30 -8.39 -15.51 -5.46
C PRO A 30 -8.57 -14.76 -6.80
N PRO A 31 -8.14 -15.35 -7.93
CA PRO A 31 -8.21 -14.68 -9.22
C PRO A 31 -9.66 -14.32 -9.56
N THR A 32 -9.87 -13.06 -9.97
CA THR A 32 -11.15 -12.55 -10.46
C THR A 32 -11.66 -13.42 -11.60
N MET A 33 -12.92 -13.89 -11.52
CA MET A 33 -13.51 -14.66 -12.62
C MET A 33 -13.60 -13.79 -13.89
N PRO A 34 -13.26 -14.33 -15.07
CA PRO A 34 -13.35 -13.60 -16.32
C PRO A 34 -14.82 -13.34 -16.74
N PRO A 35 -15.08 -12.28 -17.50
CA PRO A 35 -16.43 -11.86 -17.89
C PRO A 35 -17.16 -12.90 -18.75
N THR A 36 -18.48 -12.97 -18.58
CA THR A 36 -19.40 -13.89 -19.25
C THR A 36 -19.37 -13.66 -20.77
N GLY A 37 -18.75 -14.58 -21.51
CA GLY A 37 -18.66 -14.53 -22.98
C GLY A 37 -17.25 -14.74 -23.55
N SER A 38 -16.20 -14.76 -22.72
CA SER A 38 -14.87 -15.22 -23.16
C SER A 38 -14.87 -16.73 -23.36
N GLU A 39 -14.30 -17.22 -24.47
CA GLU A 39 -14.01 -18.65 -24.70
C GLU A 39 -13.49 -19.28 -23.40
N THR A 40 -14.07 -20.41 -22.96
CA THR A 40 -13.76 -21.00 -21.65
C THR A 40 -12.25 -21.14 -21.48
N PRO A 41 -11.65 -20.42 -20.52
CA PRO A 41 -10.22 -20.50 -20.30
C PRO A 41 -9.86 -21.92 -19.89
N ASN A 42 -8.65 -22.33 -20.27
CA ASN A 42 -8.02 -23.55 -19.77
C ASN A 42 -8.12 -23.57 -18.23
N ARG A 43 -8.83 -24.55 -17.66
CA ARG A 43 -9.14 -24.62 -16.21
C ARG A 43 -8.83 -26.00 -15.67
N LEU A 44 -8.14 -26.07 -14.54
CA LEU A 44 -7.90 -27.30 -13.80
C LEU A 44 -8.38 -27.10 -12.37
N THR A 45 -9.32 -27.93 -11.95
CA THR A 45 -9.84 -27.98 -10.58
C THR A 45 -9.38 -29.29 -9.95
N LEU A 46 -8.81 -29.21 -8.75
CA LEU A 46 -8.44 -30.37 -7.95
C LEU A 46 -9.36 -30.44 -6.73
N PHE A 47 -9.90 -31.61 -6.43
CA PHE A 47 -10.81 -31.80 -5.31
C PHE A 47 -10.68 -33.19 -4.71
N ILE A 48 -11.11 -33.32 -3.47
CA ILE A 48 -11.17 -34.60 -2.74
C ILE A 48 -12.64 -35.04 -2.73
N THR A 49 -12.93 -36.25 -3.21
CA THR A 49 -14.29 -36.82 -3.19
C THR A 49 -14.70 -37.26 -1.78
N GLU A 50 -15.99 -37.55 -1.57
CA GLU A 50 -16.48 -38.07 -0.28
C GLU A 50 -15.73 -39.33 0.18
N ASP A 51 -15.29 -40.16 -0.77
CA ASP A 51 -14.45 -41.35 -0.53
C ASP A 51 -12.99 -41.03 -0.16
N GLY A 52 -12.61 -39.75 -0.02
CA GLY A 52 -11.25 -39.32 0.28
C GLY A 52 -10.26 -39.42 -0.89
N LEU A 53 -10.74 -39.67 -2.12
CA LEU A 53 -9.89 -39.81 -3.31
C LEU A 53 -9.65 -38.47 -3.99
N LEU A 54 -8.40 -38.21 -4.36
CA LEU A 54 -8.03 -37.03 -5.12
C LEU A 54 -8.48 -37.16 -6.57
N SER A 55 -9.24 -36.18 -7.05
CA SER A 55 -9.81 -36.15 -8.40
C SER A 55 -9.61 -34.80 -9.06
N TYR A 56 -9.76 -34.75 -10.38
CA TYR A 56 -9.65 -33.54 -11.16
C TYR A 56 -10.84 -33.31 -12.10
N GLU A 57 -11.07 -32.05 -12.41
CA GLU A 57 -11.84 -31.57 -13.56
C GLU A 57 -10.92 -30.68 -14.39
N LEU A 58 -10.69 -31.04 -15.65
CA LEU A 58 -9.83 -30.33 -16.58
C LEU A 58 -10.65 -29.86 -17.76
N VAL A 59 -10.52 -28.59 -18.10
CA VAL A 59 -11.07 -27.99 -19.32
C VAL A 59 -9.88 -27.53 -20.16
N SER A 60 -9.76 -28.08 -21.37
CA SER A 60 -8.77 -27.69 -22.36
C SER A 60 -9.47 -27.29 -23.65
N ARG A 61 -9.01 -26.20 -24.26
CA ARG A 61 -9.47 -25.80 -25.61
C ARG A 61 -9.16 -26.85 -26.68
N LYS A 62 -8.09 -27.63 -26.51
CA LYS A 62 -7.64 -28.63 -27.49
C LYS A 62 -8.19 -30.04 -27.20
N ALA A 63 -8.25 -30.41 -25.92
CA ALA A 63 -8.61 -31.77 -25.50
C ALA A 63 -10.05 -31.89 -24.98
N GLY A 64 -10.79 -30.79 -24.88
CA GLY A 64 -12.14 -30.76 -24.31
C GLY A 64 -12.13 -30.82 -22.78
N ALA A 65 -13.27 -31.20 -22.20
CA ALA A 65 -13.42 -31.40 -20.77
C ALA A 65 -13.14 -32.86 -20.39
N SER A 66 -12.38 -33.09 -19.33
CA SER A 66 -12.14 -34.40 -18.75
C SER A 66 -12.26 -34.37 -17.23
N ILE A 67 -12.76 -35.46 -16.66
CA ILE A 67 -12.86 -35.70 -15.22
C ILE A 67 -12.26 -37.06 -14.94
N GLY A 68 -11.50 -37.17 -13.84
CA GLY A 68 -10.92 -38.45 -13.46
C GLY A 68 -10.31 -38.45 -12.07
N LYS A 69 -9.90 -39.64 -11.63
CA LYS A 69 -9.10 -39.84 -10.42
C LYS A 69 -7.65 -39.49 -10.73
N ILE A 70 -6.95 -38.94 -9.74
CA ILE A 70 -5.52 -38.65 -9.83
C ILE A 70 -4.75 -39.65 -9.01
N ASP A 71 -3.96 -40.45 -9.71
CA ASP A 71 -2.99 -41.32 -9.07
C ASP A 71 -1.69 -40.57 -8.79
N LEU A 72 -1.13 -40.78 -7.60
CA LEU A 72 0.13 -40.19 -7.21
C LEU A 72 1.25 -40.62 -8.16
N ASN A 73 2.10 -39.67 -8.50
CA ASN A 73 3.25 -39.80 -9.39
C ASN A 73 2.94 -40.19 -10.85
N ILE A 74 1.67 -40.29 -11.25
CA ILE A 74 1.29 -40.52 -12.64
C ILE A 74 1.02 -39.17 -13.32
N PRO A 75 1.72 -38.83 -14.42
CA PRO A 75 1.49 -37.57 -15.12
C PRO A 75 0.18 -37.60 -15.91
N ILE A 76 -0.58 -36.52 -15.82
CA ILE A 76 -1.83 -36.28 -16.55
C ILE A 76 -1.59 -35.20 -17.59
N ALA A 77 -1.88 -35.48 -18.85
CA ALA A 77 -1.79 -34.49 -19.92
C ALA A 77 -2.87 -33.42 -19.75
N THR A 78 -2.49 -32.15 -19.63
CA THR A 78 -3.44 -31.04 -19.44
C THR A 78 -4.08 -30.59 -20.76
N GLY A 79 -3.52 -30.99 -21.89
CA GLY A 79 -3.92 -30.47 -23.20
C GLY A 79 -3.64 -28.97 -23.35
N TRP A 80 -2.85 -28.38 -22.46
CA TRP A 80 -2.38 -27.00 -22.53
C TRP A 80 -0.95 -27.02 -23.05
N ALA A 81 -0.81 -26.92 -24.37
CA ALA A 81 0.46 -27.17 -25.06
C ALA A 81 1.02 -28.57 -24.70
N ASP A 82 2.23 -28.62 -24.14
CA ASP A 82 3.00 -29.79 -23.74
C ASP A 82 2.98 -30.04 -22.21
N TRP A 83 2.16 -29.30 -21.47
CA TRP A 83 2.17 -29.35 -20.02
C TRP A 83 1.54 -30.64 -19.48
N GLN A 84 2.11 -31.14 -18.38
CA GLN A 84 1.62 -32.29 -17.65
C GLN A 84 1.49 -31.95 -16.17
N LEU A 85 0.43 -32.45 -15.54
CA LEU A 85 0.23 -32.39 -14.09
C LEU A 85 0.74 -33.69 -13.48
N LYS A 86 1.65 -33.60 -12.52
CA LYS A 86 2.05 -34.74 -11.67
C LYS A 86 1.88 -34.34 -10.22
N ILE A 87 1.13 -35.14 -9.46
CA ILE A 87 0.98 -34.94 -8.02
C ILE A 87 1.91 -35.92 -7.32
N ASP A 88 2.89 -35.40 -6.61
CA ASP A 88 3.93 -36.18 -5.93
C ASP A 88 3.49 -36.65 -4.54
N LYS A 89 2.75 -35.81 -3.80
CA LYS A 89 2.35 -36.06 -2.42
C LYS A 89 1.02 -35.37 -2.07
N VAL A 90 0.22 -36.04 -1.23
CA VAL A 90 -0.96 -35.46 -0.58
C VAL A 90 -0.71 -35.39 0.93
N MET A 91 -1.04 -34.25 1.55
CA MET A 91 -0.83 -34.00 2.98
C MET A 91 -2.18 -33.62 3.63
N PRO A 92 -2.94 -34.60 4.16
CA PRO A 92 -4.32 -34.39 4.61
C PRO A 92 -4.44 -33.52 5.86
N HIS A 93 -3.38 -33.44 6.66
CA HIS A 93 -3.31 -32.63 7.88
C HIS A 93 -2.24 -31.53 7.76
N ALA A 94 -2.00 -31.02 6.56
CA ALA A 94 -1.07 -29.90 6.39
C ALA A 94 -1.70 -28.62 6.93
N GLU A 95 -1.01 -27.99 7.88
CA GLU A 95 -1.35 -26.66 8.35
C GLU A 95 -0.58 -25.61 7.53
N PRO A 96 -1.23 -24.52 7.10
CA PRO A 96 -0.54 -23.42 6.43
C PRO A 96 0.42 -22.78 7.43
N TRP A 97 1.72 -22.90 7.14
CA TRP A 97 2.77 -22.30 7.96
C TRP A 97 3.55 -21.28 7.15
N MET A 98 3.79 -20.11 7.74
CA MET A 98 4.63 -19.07 7.16
C MET A 98 5.62 -18.63 8.22
N ASP A 99 6.91 -18.63 7.90
CA ASP A 99 7.96 -18.18 8.80
C ASP A 99 8.72 -17.00 8.20
N PHE A 100 9.25 -16.13 9.06
CA PHE A 100 9.99 -14.94 8.66
C PHE A 100 11.39 -15.00 9.26
N ALA A 101 12.39 -14.65 8.45
CA ALA A 101 13.78 -14.60 8.88
C ALA A 101 14.31 -13.17 8.77
N PRO A 102 15.04 -12.67 9.78
CA PRO A 102 15.66 -11.36 9.70
C PRO A 102 16.76 -11.38 8.63
N MET A 103 16.77 -10.38 7.75
CA MET A 103 17.86 -10.16 6.80
C MET A 103 18.85 -9.13 7.33
N LYS A 104 20.15 -9.38 7.13
CA LYS A 104 21.18 -8.37 7.40
C LYS A 104 21.12 -7.31 6.30
N THR A 105 20.88 -6.06 6.67
CA THR A 105 20.85 -4.94 5.73
C THR A 105 22.23 -4.75 5.09
N SER A 106 22.32 -5.02 3.79
CA SER A 106 23.40 -4.65 2.87
C SER A 106 23.03 -3.38 2.10
N ALA A 107 24.02 -2.69 1.52
CA ALA A 107 23.82 -1.58 0.59
C ALA A 107 22.94 -1.92 -0.65
N SER A 108 22.72 -3.21 -0.91
CA SER A 108 21.85 -3.73 -1.97
C SER A 108 20.46 -4.19 -1.48
N SER A 109 20.11 -3.95 -0.22
CA SER A 109 18.80 -4.39 0.31
C SER A 109 17.69 -3.48 -0.21
N PRO A 110 16.50 -4.02 -0.50
CA PRO A 110 15.32 -3.19 -0.76
C PRO A 110 15.12 -2.20 0.38
N ALA A 111 14.89 -0.92 0.07
CA ALA A 111 14.68 0.12 1.07
C ALA A 111 13.42 -0.11 1.92
N ASP A 112 12.48 -0.93 1.43
CA ASP A 112 11.14 -1.10 1.99
C ASP A 112 10.96 -2.44 2.74
N LEU A 113 12.02 -2.99 3.33
CA LEU A 113 11.87 -4.16 4.20
C LEU A 113 11.10 -3.74 5.47
N PRO A 114 9.97 -4.40 5.80
CA PRO A 114 9.24 -4.09 7.02
C PRO A 114 10.07 -4.50 8.25
N ASP A 115 10.01 -3.69 9.29
CA ASP A 115 10.53 -4.06 10.60
C ASP A 115 9.82 -5.33 11.12
N GLY A 116 10.46 -6.08 12.01
CA GLY A 116 9.87 -7.27 12.60
C GLY A 116 10.30 -7.46 14.04
N VAL A 117 9.42 -8.10 14.83
CA VAL A 117 9.69 -8.45 16.23
C VAL A 117 9.73 -9.96 16.40
N ARG A 118 10.68 -10.44 17.20
CA ARG A 118 10.73 -11.85 17.59
C ARG A 118 9.83 -12.03 18.80
N VAL A 119 8.79 -12.82 18.65
CA VAL A 119 7.84 -13.10 19.73
C VAL A 119 8.09 -14.52 20.23
N ARG A 120 8.14 -14.65 21.55
CA ARG A 120 8.13 -15.93 22.25
C ARG A 120 6.83 -16.03 23.04
N LEU A 121 6.06 -17.07 22.78
CA LEU A 121 4.83 -17.38 23.49
C LEU A 121 5.02 -18.70 24.23
N GLU A 122 4.65 -18.73 25.50
CA GLU A 122 4.69 -19.95 26.32
C GLU A 122 3.28 -20.21 26.84
N GLN A 123 2.68 -21.33 26.43
CA GLN A 123 1.36 -21.77 26.87
C GLN A 123 1.36 -23.29 27.07
N ASN A 124 0.75 -23.76 28.16
CA ASN A 124 0.62 -25.19 28.50
C ASN A 124 1.95 -25.99 28.46
N GLY A 125 3.09 -25.35 28.72
CA GLY A 125 4.41 -25.97 28.67
C GLY A 125 5.01 -26.08 27.26
N GLU A 126 4.30 -25.63 26.23
CA GLU A 126 4.83 -25.47 24.87
C GLU A 126 5.36 -24.05 24.69
N THR A 127 6.57 -23.95 24.12
CA THR A 127 7.17 -22.67 23.75
C THR A 127 7.16 -22.53 22.25
N PHE A 128 6.58 -21.43 21.80
CA PHE A 128 6.50 -21.04 20.41
C PHE A 128 7.35 -19.78 20.18
N GLU A 129 8.14 -19.75 19.11
CA GLU A 129 9.01 -18.62 18.80
C GLU A 129 9.02 -18.32 17.30
N GLN A 130 8.66 -17.09 16.93
CA GLN A 130 8.55 -16.67 15.53
C GLN A 130 8.77 -15.17 15.37
N TRP A 131 9.22 -14.78 14.17
CA TRP A 131 9.26 -13.38 13.75
C TRP A 131 7.91 -12.92 13.21
N VAL A 132 7.47 -11.74 13.66
CA VAL A 132 6.24 -11.08 13.22
C VAL A 132 6.61 -9.76 12.52
N PRO A 133 6.44 -9.65 11.21
CA PRO A 133 6.69 -8.41 10.48
C PRO A 133 5.61 -7.36 10.73
N ALA A 134 5.97 -6.09 10.59
CA ALA A 134 5.06 -4.97 10.73
C ALA A 134 3.95 -5.04 9.66
N GLY A 135 2.70 -4.87 10.10
CA GLY A 135 1.51 -4.97 9.26
C GLY A 135 0.94 -6.39 9.11
N TRP A 136 1.59 -7.40 9.68
CA TRP A 136 1.10 -8.79 9.63
C TRP A 136 0.41 -9.20 10.93
N GLN A 137 -0.64 -10.00 10.78
CA GLN A 137 -1.26 -10.75 11.87
C GLN A 137 -0.93 -12.22 11.65
N ILE A 138 -0.24 -12.82 12.62
CA ILE A 138 0.05 -14.25 12.64
C ILE A 138 -0.84 -14.94 13.66
N ALA A 139 -1.14 -16.18 13.35
CA ALA A 139 -2.00 -17.03 14.13
C ALA A 139 -1.12 -18.14 14.71
N VAL A 140 -0.95 -18.14 16.03
CA VAL A 140 -0.12 -19.14 16.71
C VAL A 140 -1.06 -20.24 17.22
N PRO A 141 -0.88 -21.51 16.78
CA PRO A 141 -1.75 -22.62 17.12
C PRO A 141 -1.53 -23.06 18.56
N THR A 142 -1.93 -22.21 19.51
CA THR A 142 -1.97 -22.54 20.93
C THR A 142 -3.25 -23.27 21.27
N SER A 143 -3.18 -24.17 22.24
CA SER A 143 -4.36 -24.85 22.81
C SER A 143 -4.83 -24.11 24.08
N PRO A 144 -6.14 -23.96 24.35
CA PRO A 144 -7.30 -24.47 23.60
C PRO A 144 -7.77 -23.57 22.46
N ASN A 145 -7.31 -22.31 22.40
CA ASN A 145 -7.65 -21.37 21.34
C ASN A 145 -6.37 -20.79 20.74
N GLU A 146 -6.41 -20.57 19.43
CA GLU A 146 -5.34 -19.93 18.68
C GLU A 146 -5.08 -18.51 19.21
N THR A 147 -3.80 -18.19 19.43
CA THR A 147 -3.38 -16.84 19.87
C THR A 147 -2.99 -16.03 18.65
N GLN A 148 -3.72 -14.94 18.42
CA GLN A 148 -3.47 -14.02 17.32
C GLN A 148 -2.48 -12.93 17.77
N ILE A 149 -1.38 -12.76 17.04
CA ILE A 149 -0.35 -11.75 17.32
C ILE A 149 -0.19 -10.86 16.10
N ALA A 150 -0.35 -9.55 16.28
CA ALA A 150 -0.10 -8.57 15.24
C ALA A 150 0.96 -7.57 15.71
N TYR A 151 1.89 -7.26 14.81
CA TYR A 151 2.85 -6.18 15.01
C TYR A 151 2.61 -5.11 13.96
N GLY A 152 2.55 -3.84 14.36
CA GLY A 152 2.32 -2.75 13.42
C GLY A 152 1.95 -1.45 14.11
N TRP A 153 1.44 -0.52 13.30
CA TRP A 153 1.00 0.78 13.76
C TRP A 153 -0.21 0.65 14.68
N LYS A 154 -0.27 1.50 15.71
CA LYS A 154 -1.45 1.62 16.56
C LYS A 154 -2.65 1.98 15.67
N VAL A 155 -3.57 1.03 15.53
CA VAL A 155 -4.83 1.27 14.82
C VAL A 155 -5.70 2.14 15.71
N ILE A 156 -5.94 3.37 15.27
CA ILE A 156 -6.86 4.28 15.93
C ILE A 156 -8.16 4.24 15.12
N PRO A 157 -9.25 3.68 15.65
CA PRO A 157 -10.51 3.65 14.93
C PRO A 157 -10.99 5.08 14.71
N LEU A 158 -11.48 5.36 13.50
CA LEU A 158 -12.16 6.63 13.24
C LEU A 158 -13.54 6.59 13.92
N PRO A 159 -13.98 7.68 14.58
CA PRO A 159 -15.30 7.76 15.22
C PRO A 159 -16.43 7.96 14.20
N ILE A 160 -16.24 7.53 12.95
CA ILE A 160 -17.19 7.63 11.85
C ILE A 160 -17.17 6.33 11.05
N ALA A 161 -18.34 5.85 10.67
CA ALA A 161 -18.52 4.79 9.69
C ALA A 161 -18.93 5.41 8.35
N LEU A 162 -18.49 4.78 7.26
CA LEU A 162 -18.73 5.24 5.89
C LEU A 162 -19.35 4.10 5.08
N GLU A 163 -20.46 4.40 4.40
CA GLU A 163 -21.15 3.49 3.50
C GLU A 163 -21.31 4.16 2.14
N LEU A 164 -20.95 3.45 1.06
CA LEU A 164 -21.17 3.89 -0.31
C LEU A 164 -22.60 3.50 -0.71
N LEU A 165 -23.47 4.48 -0.91
CA LEU A 165 -24.85 4.24 -1.34
C LEU A 165 -24.96 4.12 -2.85
N ASP A 166 -24.24 4.99 -3.57
CA ASP A 166 -24.31 5.05 -5.04
C ASP A 166 -23.03 5.66 -5.62
N PHE A 167 -22.71 5.27 -6.85
CA PHE A 167 -21.54 5.76 -7.58
C PHE A 167 -21.90 6.05 -9.03
N GLU A 168 -21.75 7.32 -9.42
CA GLU A 168 -22.07 7.81 -10.74
C GLU A 168 -20.79 8.19 -11.51
N VAL A 169 -20.65 7.69 -12.74
CA VAL A 169 -19.60 8.10 -13.68
C VAL A 169 -20.23 8.83 -14.86
N LYS A 170 -19.98 10.13 -14.97
CA LYS A 170 -20.34 10.90 -16.15
C LYS A 170 -19.28 10.66 -17.23
N ARG A 171 -19.67 10.23 -18.42
CA ARG A 171 -18.78 10.07 -19.59
C ARG A 171 -18.84 11.31 -20.48
N ASN A 172 -17.77 11.55 -21.24
CA ASN A 172 -17.76 12.60 -22.25
C ASN A 172 -18.65 12.19 -23.43
N GLU A 173 -19.36 13.14 -24.02
CA GLU A 173 -20.13 12.87 -25.24
C GLU A 173 -19.18 12.48 -26.38
N GLY A 174 -19.41 11.32 -26.99
CA GLY A 174 -18.59 10.81 -28.10
C GLY A 174 -17.30 10.08 -27.70
N SER A 175 -17.05 9.83 -26.41
CA SER A 175 -15.93 9.01 -25.93
C SER A 175 -16.26 8.28 -24.64
N ASP A 176 -15.72 7.08 -24.43
CA ASP A 176 -15.82 6.37 -23.15
C ASP A 176 -14.92 6.96 -22.04
N SER A 177 -14.21 8.06 -22.33
CA SER A 177 -13.42 8.76 -21.32
C SER A 177 -14.32 9.37 -20.22
N PRO A 178 -14.01 9.14 -18.93
CA PRO A 178 -14.79 9.70 -17.84
C PRO A 178 -14.62 11.22 -17.76
N ALA A 179 -15.74 11.94 -17.76
CA ALA A 179 -15.84 13.39 -17.57
C ALA A 179 -15.85 13.79 -16.09
N GLY A 180 -16.32 12.89 -15.23
CA GLY A 180 -16.34 13.10 -13.78
C GLY A 180 -16.95 11.91 -13.06
N PHE A 181 -16.57 11.75 -11.80
CA PHE A 181 -17.07 10.68 -10.92
C PHE A 181 -17.57 11.31 -9.62
N LYS A 182 -18.66 10.74 -9.12
CA LYS A 182 -19.41 11.24 -7.98
C LYS A 182 -19.84 10.07 -7.11
N SER A 183 -19.54 10.14 -5.82
CA SER A 183 -19.95 9.14 -4.84
C SER A 183 -21.00 9.73 -3.92
N THR A 184 -22.11 9.02 -3.72
CA THR A 184 -23.10 9.30 -2.68
C THR A 184 -22.77 8.44 -1.47
N LEU A 185 -22.46 9.09 -0.35
CA LEU A 185 -21.94 8.47 0.86
C LEU A 185 -22.90 8.70 2.01
N ARG A 186 -23.12 7.66 2.82
CA ARG A 186 -23.74 7.76 4.14
C ARG A 186 -22.66 7.68 5.21
N ILE A 187 -22.69 8.64 6.12
CA ILE A 187 -21.84 8.66 7.30
C ILE A 187 -22.71 8.38 8.51
N SER A 188 -22.22 7.55 9.42
CA SER A 188 -22.82 7.37 10.75
C SER A 188 -21.76 7.46 11.85
N THR A 189 -22.15 7.96 13.02
CA THR A 189 -21.31 7.97 14.22
C THR A 189 -21.75 6.88 15.20
N ALA A 190 -20.89 6.53 16.15
CA ALA A 190 -21.24 5.60 17.22
C ALA A 190 -22.39 6.13 18.10
N GLU A 191 -22.52 7.46 18.18
CA GLU A 191 -23.55 8.20 18.91
C GLU A 191 -24.90 8.25 18.17
N GLY A 192 -24.98 7.70 16.95
CA GLY A 192 -26.22 7.58 16.18
C GLY A 192 -26.52 8.76 15.25
N GLU A 193 -25.62 9.75 15.14
CA GLU A 193 -25.76 10.78 14.11
C GLU A 193 -25.50 10.16 12.75
N SER A 194 -26.32 10.51 11.75
CA SER A 194 -26.08 10.10 10.38
C SER A 194 -26.35 11.22 9.41
N ALA A 195 -25.56 11.28 8.35
CA ALA A 195 -25.73 12.23 7.26
C ALA A 195 -25.45 11.55 5.92
N THR A 196 -26.24 11.90 4.92
CA THR A 196 -26.00 11.49 3.54
C THR A 196 -25.50 12.69 2.76
N GLY A 197 -24.42 12.50 2.00
CA GLY A 197 -23.80 13.57 1.23
C GLY A 197 -23.18 13.04 -0.05
N GLN A 198 -22.81 13.97 -0.92
CA GLN A 198 -22.18 13.65 -2.20
C GLN A 198 -20.77 14.26 -2.20
N CYS A 199 -19.79 13.48 -2.66
CA CYS A 199 -18.45 13.97 -2.93
C CYS A 199 -18.10 13.74 -4.40
N TRP A 200 -17.51 14.76 -5.03
CA TRP A 200 -17.04 14.71 -6.41
C TRP A 200 -15.83 15.61 -6.57
N MET A 201 -15.31 15.71 -7.80
CA MET A 201 -14.09 16.46 -8.11
C MET A 201 -14.15 17.90 -7.56
N ASN A 202 -13.18 18.22 -6.70
CA ASN A 202 -13.04 19.50 -5.99
C ASN A 202 -14.19 19.90 -5.05
N ASN A 203 -15.11 18.97 -4.76
CA ASN A 203 -16.27 19.22 -3.91
C ASN A 203 -16.31 18.15 -2.80
N PRO A 204 -15.60 18.40 -1.69
CA PRO A 204 -15.59 17.48 -0.56
C PRO A 204 -16.90 17.57 0.23
N PHE A 205 -17.38 16.42 0.68
CA PHE A 205 -18.46 16.37 1.67
C PHE A 205 -17.87 16.62 3.07
N SER A 206 -18.57 17.39 3.92
CA SER A 206 -18.09 17.75 5.25
C SER A 206 -19.05 17.28 6.34
N PHE A 207 -18.53 16.59 7.36
CA PHE A 207 -19.31 16.05 8.46
C PHE A 207 -18.50 16.03 9.77
N PRO A 208 -19.08 16.40 10.93
CA PRO A 208 -20.36 17.09 11.09
C PRO A 208 -20.33 18.50 10.49
N GLY A 209 -21.44 18.91 9.87
CA GLY A 209 -21.57 20.16 9.11
C GLY A 209 -21.92 21.38 9.95
N ALA A 210 -22.05 21.24 11.28
CA ALA A 210 -22.38 22.37 12.14
C ALA A 210 -21.18 23.34 12.25
N TRP A 211 -21.49 24.64 12.21
CA TRP A 211 -20.49 25.72 12.19
C TRP A 211 -19.49 25.64 13.36
N LEU A 212 -19.97 25.24 14.55
CA LEU A 212 -19.15 25.02 15.75
C LEU A 212 -18.06 23.98 15.52
N HIS A 213 -18.35 22.86 14.86
CA HIS A 213 -17.38 21.81 14.60
C HIS A 213 -16.33 22.24 13.57
N THR A 214 -16.74 23.01 12.57
CA THR A 214 -15.79 23.57 11.59
C THR A 214 -14.92 24.64 12.22
N TRP A 215 -15.45 25.41 13.17
CA TRP A 215 -14.68 26.40 13.89
C TRP A 215 -13.64 25.77 14.84
N THR A 216 -14.01 24.71 15.55
CA THR A 216 -13.15 23.99 16.52
C THR A 216 -12.23 22.91 15.92
N GLY A 217 -12.40 22.54 14.65
CA GLY A 217 -11.56 21.53 13.99
C GLY A 217 -11.97 20.08 14.26
N GLN A 218 -13.27 19.87 14.43
CA GLN A 218 -13.89 18.55 14.61
C GLN A 218 -14.60 18.06 13.35
N THR A 219 -14.56 18.83 12.25
CA THR A 219 -15.15 18.44 10.97
C THR A 219 -14.20 17.56 10.17
N TYR A 220 -14.72 16.45 9.65
CA TYR A 220 -14.08 15.61 8.65
C TYR A 220 -14.51 16.05 7.25
N LYS A 221 -13.59 15.99 6.30
CA LYS A 221 -13.79 16.27 4.88
C LYS A 221 -13.50 15.01 4.09
N MET A 222 -14.47 14.59 3.30
CA MET A 222 -14.41 13.40 2.47
C MET A 222 -14.32 13.84 1.01
N SER A 223 -13.23 13.45 0.36
CA SER A 223 -12.96 13.79 -1.04
C SER A 223 -12.90 12.52 -1.88
N GLN A 224 -13.47 12.56 -3.07
CA GLN A 224 -13.33 11.49 -4.04
C GLN A 224 -11.88 11.44 -4.53
N ALA A 225 -11.19 10.30 -4.38
CA ALA A 225 -9.78 10.15 -4.72
C ALA A 225 -9.55 9.28 -5.97
N SER A 226 -10.27 8.16 -6.12
CA SER A 226 -10.17 7.27 -7.27
C SER A 226 -11.40 6.36 -7.36
N TRP A 227 -11.54 5.59 -8.44
CA TRP A 227 -12.59 4.60 -8.62
C TRP A 227 -12.08 3.39 -9.39
N ASN A 228 -12.76 2.25 -9.24
CA ASN A 228 -12.40 1.02 -9.95
C ASN A 228 -13.15 0.95 -11.30
N PRO A 229 -12.45 1.01 -12.46
CA PRO A 229 -13.08 0.94 -13.78
C PRO A 229 -13.88 -0.34 -14.03
N ASP A 230 -13.48 -1.44 -13.40
CA ASP A 230 -14.08 -2.76 -13.60
C ASP A 230 -15.19 -3.06 -12.59
N ASN A 231 -15.32 -2.23 -11.54
CA ASN A 231 -16.36 -2.39 -10.53
C ASN A 231 -16.85 -1.04 -9.98
N LEU A 232 -18.01 -0.60 -10.50
CA LEU A 232 -18.70 0.63 -10.07
C LEU A 232 -19.16 0.59 -8.60
N GLY A 233 -19.22 -0.59 -7.97
CA GLY A 233 -19.52 -0.73 -6.54
C GLY A 233 -18.33 -0.41 -5.63
N GLN A 234 -17.16 -0.05 -6.17
CA GLN A 234 -15.97 0.27 -5.41
C GLN A 234 -15.45 1.67 -5.74
N SER A 235 -15.31 2.48 -4.70
CA SER A 235 -14.84 3.86 -4.79
C SER A 235 -13.78 4.13 -3.71
N THR A 236 -12.73 4.87 -4.06
CA THR A 236 -11.68 5.27 -3.13
C THR A 236 -11.95 6.69 -2.66
N VAL A 237 -12.21 6.84 -1.36
CA VAL A 237 -12.50 8.11 -0.71
C VAL A 237 -11.37 8.46 0.25
N GLN A 238 -10.90 9.71 0.20
CA GLN A 238 -9.95 10.25 1.15
C GLN A 238 -10.68 10.99 2.27
N ILE A 239 -10.37 10.64 3.51
CA ILE A 239 -10.91 11.30 4.70
C ILE A 239 -9.82 12.17 5.32
N LEU A 240 -10.12 13.45 5.51
CA LEU A 240 -9.22 14.41 6.13
C LEU A 240 -9.90 15.08 7.33
N ARG A 241 -9.21 15.21 8.46
CA ARG A 241 -9.69 16.01 9.58
C ARG A 241 -9.30 17.47 9.36
N ASP A 242 -10.28 18.38 9.31
CA ASP A 242 -10.00 19.81 9.21
C ASP A 242 -9.52 20.33 10.58
N PRO A 243 -8.32 20.94 10.68
CA PRO A 243 -7.79 21.48 11.94
C PRO A 243 -8.59 22.68 12.48
N GLY A 244 -9.61 23.12 11.75
CA GLY A 244 -10.54 24.14 12.18
C GLY A 244 -10.19 25.53 11.69
N TRP A 245 -11.17 26.41 11.74
CA TRP A 245 -10.98 27.80 11.34
C TRP A 245 -10.18 28.58 12.38
N LEU A 246 -10.39 28.32 13.66
CA LEU A 246 -9.74 29.08 14.74
C LEU A 246 -8.22 29.15 14.58
N LEU A 247 -7.58 27.99 14.37
CA LEU A 247 -6.13 27.92 14.22
C LEU A 247 -5.64 28.68 12.97
N LYS A 248 -6.39 28.59 11.86
CA LYS A 248 -6.09 29.29 10.61
C LYS A 248 -6.20 30.81 10.78
N TRP A 249 -7.26 31.28 11.43
CA TRP A 249 -7.48 32.70 11.69
C TRP A 249 -6.47 33.28 12.68
N ILE A 250 -6.12 32.55 13.76
CA ILE A 250 -5.08 32.98 14.71
C ILE A 250 -3.73 33.11 14.00
N GLY A 251 -3.34 32.10 13.21
CA GLY A 251 -2.10 32.15 12.45
C GLY A 251 -2.06 33.34 11.47
N SER A 252 -3.15 33.56 10.73
CA SER A 252 -3.26 34.70 9.82
C SER A 252 -3.20 36.04 10.56
N LEU A 253 -3.89 36.17 11.70
CA LEU A 253 -3.88 37.37 12.53
C LEU A 253 -2.48 37.67 13.08
N LEU A 254 -1.73 36.65 13.52
CA LEU A 254 -0.34 36.82 13.99
C LEU A 254 0.57 37.33 12.87
N VAL A 255 0.41 36.83 11.64
CA VAL A 255 1.18 37.30 10.48
C VAL A 255 0.85 38.76 10.17
N VAL A 256 -0.44 39.12 10.09
CA VAL A 256 -0.88 40.49 9.82
C VAL A 256 -0.42 41.44 10.93
N SER A 257 -0.54 41.02 12.19
CA SER A 257 -0.08 41.78 13.36
C SER A 257 1.44 41.99 13.34
N GLY A 258 2.22 40.96 13.01
CA GLY A 258 3.68 41.05 12.89
C GLY A 258 4.12 42.05 11.81
N VAL A 259 3.48 41.99 10.64
CA VAL A 259 3.70 42.97 9.55
C VAL A 259 3.32 44.37 10.03
N PHE A 260 2.15 44.53 10.64
CA PHE A 260 1.70 45.81 11.17
C PHE A 260 2.68 46.39 12.20
N LEU A 261 3.15 45.59 13.16
CA LEU A 261 4.16 45.96 14.15
C LEU A 261 5.47 46.41 13.50
N MET A 262 5.95 45.68 12.48
CA MET A 262 7.20 45.99 11.76
C MET A 262 7.14 47.33 11.00
N PHE A 263 5.97 47.67 10.43
CA PHE A 263 5.82 48.86 9.60
C PHE A 263 5.35 50.11 10.36
N TYR A 264 4.47 49.96 11.35
CA TYR A 264 3.78 51.08 11.98
C TYR A 264 4.20 51.36 13.42
N VAL A 265 4.84 50.39 14.12
CA VAL A 265 5.31 50.61 15.50
C VAL A 265 6.78 51.02 15.51
N ARG A 266 6.99 52.34 15.66
CA ARG A 266 8.30 53.00 15.70
C ARG A 266 9.05 52.68 17.00
N GLY A 267 9.62 51.49 17.05
CA GLY A 267 10.37 50.94 18.18
C GLY A 267 10.78 49.48 17.98
N PHE A 268 10.04 48.74 17.15
CA PHE A 268 10.35 47.34 16.80
C PHE A 268 11.50 47.20 15.78
N ARG A 269 11.90 48.31 15.14
CA ARG A 269 13.03 48.41 14.20
C ARG A 269 14.39 48.66 14.87
N ARG A 270 14.52 48.45 16.19
CA ARG A 270 15.84 48.52 16.83
C ARG A 270 16.54 47.18 16.60
N GLY A 271 17.50 47.24 15.69
CA GLY A 271 18.09 46.08 15.04
C GLY A 271 18.70 45.07 16.00
N THR A 272 18.65 43.81 15.55
CA THR A 272 19.71 42.86 15.79
C THR A 272 21.03 43.60 15.50
N ALA A 273 21.74 44.01 16.55
CA ALA A 273 23.08 44.54 16.41
C ALA A 273 23.94 43.38 15.89
N VAL A 274 24.10 43.30 14.57
CA VAL A 274 25.14 42.48 13.97
C VAL A 274 26.44 43.08 14.48
N ALA A 275 27.10 42.38 15.41
CA ALA A 275 28.43 42.77 15.86
C ALA A 275 29.32 42.93 14.61
N PRO A 276 30.12 44.00 14.51
CA PRO A 276 30.96 44.20 13.35
C PRO A 276 31.92 43.00 13.25
N VAL A 277 31.85 42.29 12.13
CA VAL A 277 32.86 41.31 11.75
C VAL A 277 34.17 42.08 11.70
N ILE A 278 35.05 41.80 12.67
CA ILE A 278 36.41 42.33 12.69
C ILE A 278 37.06 41.87 11.37
N ALA A 279 37.34 42.82 10.48
CA ALA A 279 38.10 42.54 9.28
C ALA A 279 39.49 42.03 9.70
N PRO A 280 40.03 40.96 9.08
CA PRO A 280 41.39 40.53 9.37
C PRO A 280 42.36 41.65 9.00
N ALA A 281 43.32 41.92 9.89
CA ALA A 281 44.30 42.99 9.72
C ALA A 281 45.04 42.85 8.37
N PRO A 282 45.30 43.96 7.65
CA PRO A 282 46.05 43.88 6.42
C PRO A 282 47.47 43.39 6.71
N LEU A 283 47.90 42.35 5.99
CA LEU A 283 49.28 41.88 5.96
C LEU A 283 50.19 43.07 5.64
N LYS A 284 51.09 43.41 6.58
CA LYS A 284 52.18 44.36 6.35
C LYS A 284 52.94 43.90 5.10
N SER A 285 52.86 44.67 4.03
CA SER A 285 53.76 44.55 2.89
C SER A 285 55.19 44.71 3.40
N GLN A 286 55.92 43.60 3.50
CA GLN A 286 57.37 43.61 3.70
C GLN A 286 57.98 44.36 2.51
N LYS A 287 58.38 45.61 2.75
CA LYS A 287 59.22 46.38 1.84
C LYS A 287 60.53 45.62 1.69
N ARG A 288 60.70 44.90 0.58
CA ARG A 288 62.01 44.34 0.20
C ARG A 288 62.94 45.51 -0.04
N GLU A 289 63.91 45.67 0.85
CA GLU A 289 65.05 46.55 0.66
C GLU A 289 65.94 45.95 -0.44
N PRO A 290 66.42 46.75 -1.41
CA PRO A 290 67.33 46.26 -2.43
C PRO A 290 68.69 45.91 -1.81
N ALA A 291 69.17 44.71 -2.15
CA ALA A 291 70.46 44.19 -1.70
C ALA A 291 71.63 45.05 -2.21
N PRO A 292 72.67 45.29 -1.40
CA PRO A 292 73.89 45.95 -1.88
C PRO A 292 74.71 45.00 -2.75
N GLU A 293 75.13 45.52 -3.90
CA GLU A 293 75.94 44.90 -4.93
C GLU A 293 77.43 45.14 -4.60
N GLU A 294 78.18 44.10 -4.26
CA GLU A 294 79.66 44.00 -4.26
C GLU A 294 80.02 42.56 -3.84
N ALA A 295 81.01 41.84 -4.36
CA ALA A 295 81.89 41.95 -5.51
C ALA A 295 82.43 40.52 -5.76
N ILE A 296 82.67 40.18 -7.02
CA ILE A 296 83.30 38.93 -7.43
C ILE A 296 84.81 39.03 -7.18
N ALA A 297 85.39 38.02 -6.52
CA ALA A 297 86.83 37.76 -6.57
C ALA A 297 87.06 36.30 -7.00
N PHE A 298 88.06 36.15 -7.85
CA PHE A 298 88.47 35.00 -8.66
C PHE A 298 88.77 33.72 -7.87
#